data_AF-A0A7X4IU43-F1
#
_entry.id   AF-A0A7X4IU43-F1
#
_cell.length_a   1.000
_cell.length_b   1.000
_cell.length_c   1.000
_cell.angle_alpha   90.00
_cell.angle_beta   90.00
_cell.angle_gamma   90.00
#
_symmetry.space_group_name_H-M   'P 1'
#
loop_
_entity.id
_entity.type
_entity.pdbx_description
1 polymer ?
#
loop_
_entity_poly.entity_id
_entity_poly.type
_entity_poly.pdbx_seq_one_letter_code
_entity_poly.pdbx_strand_id
1 'polypeptide(L)'
;MPFRKHDALFRQIVSDPRRAGAFLQDHLPPEYVDWLDLDKVPEQAEGSSIDGKGRVTQADAAFRIPLRKDAENWAFAVLEHKSCVDARTPLQIVRYMARLWLAAIDERDLPV
;
A
#
# COMPACT_ATOMS: atom_id res chain seq x y z
N MET A 1 -2.14 26.20 -2.44
CA MET A 1 -1.88 25.59 -3.76
C MET A 1 -3.11 24.79 -4.15
N PRO A 2 -3.59 24.83 -5.40
CA PRO A 2 -4.95 24.41 -5.71
C PRO A 2 -5.06 22.88 -5.57
N PHE A 3 -6.00 22.43 -4.75
CA PHE A 3 -6.49 21.05 -4.72
C PHE A 3 -6.91 20.68 -6.14
N ARG A 4 -6.05 19.97 -6.89
CA ARG A 4 -6.45 19.44 -8.19
C ARG A 4 -7.43 18.31 -7.93
N LYS A 5 -8.57 18.34 -8.63
CA LYS A 5 -9.62 17.31 -8.55
C LYS A 5 -9.07 15.87 -8.70
N HIS A 6 -7.90 15.72 -9.34
CA HIS A 6 -7.15 14.48 -9.45
C HIS A 6 -6.65 13.92 -8.12
N ASP A 7 -6.15 14.75 -7.20
CA ASP A 7 -5.63 14.30 -5.90
C ASP A 7 -6.77 13.72 -5.03
N ALA A 8 -7.94 14.36 -5.09
CA ALA A 8 -9.14 13.89 -4.40
C ALA A 8 -9.70 12.61 -5.04
N LEU A 9 -9.70 12.53 -6.38
CA LEU A 9 -10.14 11.35 -7.12
C LEU A 9 -9.22 10.16 -6.86
N PHE A 10 -7.90 10.35 -6.92
CA PHE A 10 -6.95 9.29 -6.63
C PHE A 10 -7.15 8.77 -5.22
N ARG A 11 -7.20 9.65 -4.21
CA ARG A 11 -7.48 9.25 -2.83
C ARG A 11 -8.78 8.49 -2.68
N GLN A 12 -9.88 8.92 -3.31
CA GLN A 12 -11.15 8.19 -3.25
C GLN A 12 -11.12 6.83 -3.95
N ILE A 13 -10.27 6.65 -4.96
CA ILE A 13 -10.10 5.37 -5.65
C ILE A 13 -9.24 4.45 -4.79
N VAL A 14 -8.10 4.94 -4.28
CA VAL A 14 -7.16 4.12 -3.49
C VAL A 14 -7.55 3.99 -2.02
N SER A 15 -8.55 4.73 -1.52
CA SER A 15 -9.05 4.56 -0.15
C SER A 15 -10.12 3.47 -0.04
N ASP A 16 -10.77 3.11 -1.15
CA ASP A 16 -11.77 2.04 -1.19
C ASP A 16 -11.08 0.72 -1.53
N PRO A 17 -10.99 -0.23 -0.59
CA PRO A 17 -10.26 -1.47 -0.83
C PRO A 17 -10.84 -2.28 -1.99
N ARG A 18 -12.15 -2.18 -2.27
CA ARG A 18 -12.78 -2.87 -3.42
C ARG A 18 -12.25 -2.34 -4.76
N ARG A 19 -11.96 -1.03 -4.82
CA ARG A 19 -11.39 -0.39 -6.02
C ARG A 19 -9.89 -0.66 -6.14
N ALA A 20 -9.20 -0.86 -5.02
CA ALA A 20 -7.79 -1.21 -5.02
C ALA A 20 -7.53 -2.55 -5.71
N GLY A 21 -8.38 -3.56 -5.52
CA GLY A 21 -8.25 -4.85 -6.20
C GLY A 21 -8.28 -4.71 -7.74
N ALA A 22 -9.29 -4.01 -8.26
CA ALA A 22 -9.40 -3.71 -9.69
C ALA A 22 -8.21 -2.87 -10.20
N PHE A 23 -7.80 -1.85 -9.44
CA PHE A 23 -6.64 -1.03 -9.80
C PHE A 23 -5.36 -1.88 -9.96
N LEU A 24 -5.11 -2.81 -9.02
CA LEU A 24 -3.96 -3.70 -9.08
C LEU A 24 -4.05 -4.67 -10.25
N GLN A 25 -5.23 -5.22 -10.52
CA GLN A 25 -5.46 -6.09 -11.68
C GLN A 25 -5.17 -5.38 -13.01
N ASP A 26 -5.54 -4.10 -13.12
CA ASP A 26 -5.35 -3.31 -14.35
C ASP A 26 -3.91 -2.83 -14.57
N HIS A 27 -3.12 -2.68 -13.50
CA HIS A 27 -1.81 -2.01 -13.56
C HIS A 27 -0.61 -2.92 -13.27
N LEU A 28 -0.83 -4.12 -12.71
CA LEU A 28 0.23 -5.09 -12.51
C LEU A 28 0.40 -5.99 -13.75
N PRO A 29 1.64 -6.40 -14.06
CA PRO A 29 1.87 -7.47 -15.02
C PRO A 29 1.08 -8.74 -14.65
N PRO A 30 0.53 -9.48 -15.64
CA PRO A 30 -0.32 -10.65 -15.41
C PRO A 30 0.31 -11.70 -14.47
N GLU A 31 1.62 -11.90 -14.57
CA GLU A 31 2.36 -12.84 -13.74
C GLU A 31 2.28 -12.55 -12.23
N TYR A 32 2.13 -11.29 -11.84
CA TYR A 32 1.96 -10.89 -10.44
C TYR A 32 0.49 -10.96 -10.03
N VAL A 33 -0.43 -10.61 -10.93
CA VAL A 33 -1.88 -10.75 -10.70
C VAL A 33 -2.23 -12.20 -10.38
N ASP A 34 -1.64 -13.17 -11.08
CA ASP A 34 -1.85 -14.60 -10.86
C ASP A 34 -1.42 -15.09 -9.47
N TRP A 35 -0.50 -14.39 -8.81
CA TRP A 35 -0.07 -14.71 -7.45
C TRP A 35 -1.02 -14.19 -6.37
N LEU A 36 -1.82 -13.18 -6.70
CA LEU A 36 -2.67 -12.47 -5.75
C LEU A 36 -4.12 -12.98 -5.79
N ASP A 37 -4.72 -13.16 -4.62
CA ASP A 37 -6.15 -13.43 -4.48
C ASP A 37 -6.93 -12.09 -4.51
N LEU A 38 -7.03 -11.50 -5.71
CA LEU A 38 -7.78 -10.26 -5.95
C LEU A 38 -9.30 -10.46 -6.04
N ASP A 39 -9.78 -11.71 -5.94
CA ASP A 39 -11.20 -12.04 -5.81
C ASP A 39 -11.71 -11.66 -4.40
N LYS A 40 -10.80 -11.62 -3.42
CA LYS A 40 -11.05 -11.06 -2.09
C LYS A 40 -10.76 -9.57 -2.08
N VAL A 41 -11.53 -8.86 -1.27
CA VAL A 41 -11.30 -7.44 -1.02
C VAL A 41 -9.96 -7.29 -0.28
N PRO A 42 -8.98 -6.55 -0.82
CA PRO A 42 -7.74 -6.22 -0.13
C PRO A 42 -8.01 -5.64 1.27
N GLU A 43 -7.19 -6.00 2.24
CA GLU A 43 -7.30 -5.47 3.60
C GLU A 43 -6.45 -4.22 3.72
N GLN A 44 -6.96 -3.16 4.37
CA GLN A 44 -6.15 -1.98 4.63
C GLN A 44 -5.03 -2.30 5.62
N ALA A 45 -3.81 -1.89 5.29
CA ALA A 45 -2.66 -1.99 6.16
C ALA A 45 -2.27 -0.61 6.70
N GLU A 46 -1.87 -0.54 7.98
CA GLU A 46 -1.45 0.72 8.58
C GLU A 46 -0.04 1.13 8.10
N GLY A 47 0.01 1.92 7.04
CA GLY A 47 1.25 2.50 6.50
C GLY A 47 1.67 3.83 7.14
N SER A 48 1.15 4.18 8.33
CA SER A 48 1.44 5.46 8.98
C SER A 48 2.71 5.41 9.82
N SER A 49 3.50 6.48 9.83
CA SER A 49 4.72 6.60 10.62
C SER A 49 4.91 8.02 11.12
N ILE A 50 5.22 8.19 12.39
CA ILE A 50 5.71 9.46 12.93
C ILE A 50 7.23 9.53 12.66
N ASP A 51 7.68 10.54 11.93
CA ASP A 51 9.11 10.79 11.72
C ASP A 51 9.77 11.30 13.02
N GLY A 52 11.11 11.28 13.08
CA GLY A 52 11.86 11.74 14.26
C GLY A 52 11.68 13.23 14.62
N LYS A 53 10.87 13.98 13.86
CA LYS A 53 10.48 15.36 14.12
C LYS A 53 8.99 15.49 14.46
N GLY A 54 8.31 14.38 14.75
CA GLY A 54 6.89 14.35 15.12
C GLY A 54 5.93 14.49 13.94
N ARG A 55 6.39 14.44 12.69
CA ARG A 55 5.50 14.52 11.53
C ARG A 55 5.00 13.13 11.15
N VAL A 56 3.69 12.98 11.15
CA VAL A 56 3.05 11.80 10.58
C VAL A 56 3.26 11.82 9.06
N THR A 57 4.00 10.84 8.55
CA THR A 57 4.07 10.47 7.14
C THR A 57 3.32 9.17 6.96
N GLN A 58 2.30 9.18 6.10
CA GLN A 58 1.44 8.04 5.82
C GLN A 58 1.40 7.85 4.31
N ALA A 59 1.54 6.60 3.86
CA ALA A 59 1.29 6.27 2.46
C ALA A 59 -0.15 6.68 2.08
N ASP A 60 -0.37 7.16 0.86
CA ASP A 60 -1.74 7.50 0.44
C ASP A 60 -2.68 6.28 0.54
N ALA A 61 -2.18 5.07 0.23
CA ALA A 61 -2.83 3.82 0.62
C ALA A 61 -1.82 2.67 0.76
N ALA A 62 -2.13 1.72 1.64
CA ALA A 62 -1.41 0.47 1.77
C ALA A 62 -2.39 -0.68 2.00
N PHE A 63 -2.15 -1.81 1.35
CA PHE A 63 -3.02 -2.97 1.42
C PHE A 63 -2.24 -4.25 1.66
N ARG A 64 -2.88 -5.19 2.36
CA ARG A 64 -2.50 -6.58 2.50
C ARG A 64 -3.40 -7.42 1.60
N ILE A 65 -2.80 -8.27 0.78
CA ILE A 65 -3.50 -9.05 -0.23
C ILE A 65 -3.09 -10.52 -0.08
N PRO A 66 -4.01 -11.45 0.19
CA PRO A 66 -3.69 -12.85 0.31
C PRO A 66 -3.08 -13.42 -0.98
N LEU A 67 -2.18 -14.38 -0.85
CA LEU A 67 -1.66 -15.10 -2.01
C LEU A 67 -2.66 -16.19 -2.44
N ARG A 68 -2.91 -16.31 -3.74
CA ARG A 68 -3.92 -17.22 -4.31
C ARG A 68 -3.67 -18.69 -3.94
N LYS A 69 -2.40 -19.10 -3.88
CA LYS A 69 -1.99 -20.48 -3.57
C LYS A 69 -1.68 -20.72 -2.10
N ASP A 70 -1.69 -19.67 -1.28
CA ASP A 70 -1.32 -19.73 0.13
C ASP A 70 -2.01 -18.59 0.89
N ALA A 71 -3.24 -18.84 1.33
CA ALA A 71 -4.09 -17.82 1.96
C ALA A 71 -3.57 -17.37 3.33
N GLU A 72 -2.68 -18.13 3.96
CA GLU A 72 -2.04 -17.74 5.22
C GLU A 72 -0.96 -16.68 5.00
N ASN A 73 -0.49 -16.52 3.76
CA ASN A 73 0.50 -15.54 3.37
C ASN A 73 -0.09 -14.44 2.47
N TRP A 74 0.61 -13.32 2.39
CA TRP A 74 0.13 -12.14 1.69
C TRP A 74 1.27 -11.33 1.08
N ALA A 75 0.91 -10.51 0.10
CA ALA A 75 1.74 -9.41 -0.37
C ALA A 75 1.25 -8.08 0.20
N PHE A 76 2.16 -7.13 0.31
CA PHE A 76 1.82 -5.73 0.56
C PHE A 76 1.83 -4.94 -0.75
N ALA A 77 0.79 -4.13 -0.98
CA ALA A 77 0.74 -3.13 -2.03
C ALA A 77 0.77 -1.73 -1.42
N VAL A 78 1.76 -0.92 -1.78
CA VAL A 78 1.91 0.47 -1.32
C VAL A 78 1.66 1.40 -2.50
N LEU A 79 0.72 2.33 -2.32
CA LEU A 79 0.31 3.29 -3.34
C LEU A 79 0.59 4.69 -2.83
N GLU A 80 1.41 5.44 -3.58
CA GLU A 80 1.76 6.82 -3.27
C GLU A 80 1.45 7.70 -4.47
N HIS A 81 0.64 8.73 -4.27
CA HIS A 81 0.37 9.74 -5.29
C HIS A 81 1.36 10.89 -5.18
N LYS A 82 1.95 11.27 -6.31
CA LYS A 82 2.76 12.48 -6.40
C LYS A 82 2.22 13.35 -7.54
N SER A 83 1.73 14.54 -7.18
CA SER A 83 1.24 15.54 -8.15
C SER A 83 2.38 16.24 -8.90
N CYS A 84 3.63 16.04 -8.48
CA CYS A 84 4.85 16.45 -9.16
C CYS A 84 5.99 15.46 -8.87
N VAL A 85 7.05 15.47 -9.68
CA VAL A 85 8.23 14.62 -9.45
C VAL A 85 8.89 15.03 -8.12
N ASP A 86 8.94 14.10 -7.17
CA ASP A 86 9.66 14.24 -5.90
C ASP A 86 10.77 13.18 -5.83
N ALA A 87 12.03 13.65 -5.82
CA ALA A 87 13.22 12.81 -5.74
C ALA A 87 13.29 11.98 -4.45
N ARG A 88 12.52 12.33 -3.41
CA ARG A 88 12.45 11.59 -2.15
C ARG A 88 11.47 10.43 -2.18
N THR A 89 10.63 10.32 -3.21
CA THR A 89 9.58 9.28 -3.31
C THR A 89 10.13 7.87 -3.14
N PRO A 90 11.25 7.46 -3.78
CA PRO A 90 11.78 6.11 -3.58
C PRO A 90 12.12 5.80 -2.12
N LEU A 91 12.72 6.76 -1.40
CA LEU A 91 13.04 6.60 0.02
C LEU A 91 11.77 6.54 0.88
N GLN A 92 10.73 7.29 0.54
CA GLN A 92 9.44 7.23 1.22
C GLN A 92 8.82 5.83 1.09
N ILE A 93 8.81 5.25 -0.13
CA ILE A 93 8.30 3.90 -0.38
C ILE A 93 9.05 2.85 0.45
N VAL A 94 10.39 2.88 0.43
CA VAL A 94 11.20 1.93 1.22
C VAL A 94 10.87 2.03 2.72
N ARG A 95 10.72 3.25 3.24
CA ARG A 95 10.33 3.46 4.64
C ARG A 95 8.94 2.89 4.95
N TYR A 96 7.97 3.03 4.05
CA TYR A 96 6.63 2.46 4.23
C TYR A 96 6.68 0.93 4.19
N MET A 97 7.43 0.34 3.25
CA MET A 97 7.62 -1.11 3.18
C MET A 97 8.23 -1.68 4.47
N ALA A 98 9.29 -1.06 4.97
CA ALA A 98 9.94 -1.50 6.21
C ALA A 98 8.98 -1.47 7.41
N ARG A 99 8.10 -0.46 7.48
CA ARG A 99 7.09 -0.33 8.54
C ARG A 99 6.03 -1.42 8.47
N LEU A 100 5.52 -1.70 7.28
CA LEU A 100 4.55 -2.78 7.07
C LEU A 100 5.13 -4.13 7.50
N TRP A 101 6.41 -4.37 7.20
CA TRP A 101 7.10 -5.59 7.65
C TRP A 101 7.31 -5.65 9.16
N LEU A 102 7.69 -4.55 9.81
CA LEU A 102 7.79 -4.50 11.27
C LEU A 102 6.44 -4.81 11.94
N ALA A 103 5.36 -4.17 11.47
CA ALA A 103 4.02 -4.44 11.99
C ALA A 103 3.59 -5.90 11.78
N ALA A 104 3.94 -6.50 10.64
CA ALA A 104 3.65 -7.91 10.35
C ALA A 104 4.44 -8.88 11.23
N ILE A 105 5.68 -8.53 11.59
CA ILE A 105 6.50 -9.32 12.53
C ILE A 105 5.88 -9.28 13.92
N ASP A 106 5.52 -8.09 14.40
CA ASP A 106 4.88 -7.90 15.71
C ASP A 106 3.54 -8.65 15.79
N GLU A 107 2.71 -8.58 14.75
CA GLU A 107 1.42 -9.28 14.66
C GLU A 107 1.58 -10.81 14.68
N ARG A 108 2.62 -11.33 14.01
CA ARG A 108 2.89 -12.77 13.90
C ARG A 108 3.78 -13.33 15.00
N ASP A 109 4.22 -12.51 15.95
CA ASP A 109 5.19 -12.87 17.00
C ASP A 109 6.44 -13.58 16.42
N LEU A 110 6.95 -13.07 15.30
CA LEU A 110 8.13 -13.64 14.65
C LEU A 110 9.41 -13.16 15.35
N PRO A 111 10.43 -14.02 15.52
CA PRO A 111 11.71 -13.60 16.09
C PRO A 111 12.43 -12.61 15.17
N VAL A 112 12.97 -11.53 15.75
CA VAL A 112 13.77 -10.47 15.08
C VAL A 112 15.25 -10.65 15.34
#